data_AF-A0A2W6B444-F1
#
_entry.id   AF-A0A2W6B444-F1
#
_cell.length_a   1.000
_cell.length_b   1.000
_cell.length_c   1.000
_cell.angle_alpha   90.00
_cell.angle_beta   90.00
_cell.angle_gamma   90.00
#
_symmetry.space_group_name_H-M   'P 1'
#
loop_
_entity.id
_entity.type
_entity.pdbx_description
1 polymer ?
#
loop_
_entity_poly.entity_id
_entity_poly.type
_entity_poly.pdbx_seq_one_letter_code
_entity_poly.pdbx_strand_id
1 'polypeptide(L)'
;MFRERNAYQIVFLKNDTSIPFIAGDQPVLNMLDPKATDDLELYYPLSPKLAVVLTKDAARFPDRERSVTPFEVERYNYAIYSNSEDQIYSNDAAYLRRLVAA
;
A
#
# COMPACT_ATOMS: atom_id res chain seq x y z
N MET A 1 -9.19 16.97 3.68
CA MET A 1 -7.73 16.79 3.56
C MET A 1 -6.91 18.05 3.88
N PHE A 2 -6.83 19.10 3.03
CA PHE A 2 -5.90 20.24 3.28
C PHE A 2 -6.13 21.00 4.60
N ARG A 3 -7.41 21.18 5.00
CA ARG A 3 -7.78 21.78 6.29
C ARG A 3 -7.25 20.99 7.50
N GLU A 4 -7.06 19.69 7.34
CA GLU A 4 -6.69 18.76 8.41
C GLU A 4 -5.30 18.17 8.20
N ARG A 5 -4.46 18.77 7.33
CA ARG A 5 -3.15 18.21 6.96
C ARG A 5 -2.24 17.87 8.16
N ASN A 6 -2.39 18.58 9.28
CA ASN A 6 -1.59 18.36 10.49
C ASN A 6 -2.04 17.11 11.28
N ALA A 7 -3.24 16.59 11.01
CA ALA A 7 -3.74 15.34 11.59
C ALA A 7 -3.26 14.10 10.82
N TYR A 8 -2.75 14.29 9.59
CA TYR A 8 -2.19 13.21 8.80
C TYR A 8 -0.68 13.09 9.02
N GLN A 9 -0.21 11.86 9.02
CA GLN A 9 1.21 11.54 9.01
C GLN A 9 1.56 10.66 7.81
N ILE A 10 2.78 10.84 7.33
CA ILE A 10 3.41 9.99 6.32
C ILE A 10 4.18 8.91 7.07
N VAL A 11 3.86 7.65 6.75
CA VAL A 11 4.48 6.46 7.34
C VAL A 11 5.19 5.69 6.23
N PHE A 12 6.47 5.40 6.42
CA PHE A 12 7.26 4.57 5.51
C PHE A 12 7.11 3.08 5.87
N LEU A 13 6.76 2.28 4.88
CA LEU A 13 6.66 0.83 4.99
C LEU A 13 7.90 0.20 4.35
N LYS A 14 8.79 -0.35 5.17
CA LYS A 14 10.00 -1.06 4.72
C LYS A 14 9.67 -2.53 4.49
N ASN A 15 9.94 -3.00 3.28
CA ASN A 15 9.74 -4.40 2.92
C ASN A 15 11.09 -5.11 2.77
N ASP A 16 11.46 -5.80 3.84
CA ASP A 16 12.63 -6.68 3.89
C ASP A 16 12.27 -8.15 3.62
N THR A 17 11.03 -8.41 3.19
CA THR A 17 10.56 -9.77 2.86
C THR A 17 11.03 -10.19 1.46
N SER A 18 10.80 -11.47 1.12
CA SER A 18 11.09 -12.00 -0.21
C SER A 18 10.03 -11.66 -1.27
N ILE A 19 8.87 -11.11 -0.87
CA ILE A 19 7.78 -10.75 -1.80
C ILE A 19 7.92 -9.26 -2.10
N PRO A 20 8.03 -8.83 -3.36
CA PRO A 20 8.13 -7.41 -3.68
C PRO A 20 6.76 -6.73 -3.57
N PHE A 21 6.75 -5.44 -3.21
CA PHE A 21 5.59 -4.61 -3.51
C PHE A 21 5.41 -4.47 -5.03
N ILE A 22 4.15 -4.51 -5.47
CA ILE A 22 3.78 -4.24 -6.86
C ILE A 22 3.20 -2.84 -7.00
N ALA A 23 3.27 -2.30 -8.21
CA ALA A 23 2.59 -1.06 -8.59
C ALA A 23 1.55 -1.37 -9.68
N GLY A 24 0.52 -0.54 -9.76
CA GLY A 24 -0.52 -0.60 -10.78
C GLY A 24 -0.52 0.64 -11.67
N ASP A 25 -1.43 0.68 -12.62
CA ASP A 25 -1.80 1.86 -13.40
C ASP A 25 -2.38 3.00 -12.53
N GLN A 26 -3.08 2.66 -11.44
CA GLN A 26 -3.54 3.57 -10.40
C GLN A 26 -2.67 3.43 -9.15
N PRO A 27 -1.65 4.29 -8.97
CA PRO A 27 -0.62 3.98 -7.99
C PRO A 27 -0.98 4.44 -6.56
N VAL A 28 -2.00 5.29 -6.38
CA VAL A 28 -2.48 5.73 -5.06
C VAL A 28 -3.83 5.08 -4.74
N LEU A 29 -3.91 4.33 -3.65
CA LEU A 29 -5.13 3.66 -3.21
C LEU A 29 -5.60 4.13 -1.84
N ASN A 30 -6.91 4.32 -1.68
CA ASN A 30 -7.49 4.46 -0.34
C ASN A 30 -7.72 3.08 0.26
N MET A 31 -7.07 2.78 1.38
CA MET A 31 -7.13 1.51 2.10
C MET A 31 -8.34 1.41 3.05
N LEU A 32 -9.09 2.50 3.22
CA LEU A 32 -10.34 2.54 3.99
C LEU A 32 -11.54 2.49 3.04
N ASP A 33 -12.61 1.84 3.48
CA ASP A 33 -13.88 1.85 2.76
C ASP A 33 -14.55 3.23 2.91
N PRO A 34 -14.73 4.00 1.82
CA PRO A 34 -15.33 5.33 1.88
C PRO A 34 -16.82 5.29 2.28
N LYS A 35 -17.48 4.12 2.26
CA LYS A 35 -18.85 3.97 2.78
C LYS A 35 -18.89 3.79 4.30
N ALA A 36 -17.78 3.36 4.90
CA ALA A 36 -17.68 3.09 6.33
C ALA A 36 -17.12 4.28 7.12
N THR A 37 -16.34 5.16 6.48
CA THR A 37 -15.73 6.32 7.12
C THR A 37 -15.40 7.43 6.12
N ASP A 38 -15.43 8.67 6.58
CA ASP A 38 -14.97 9.85 5.84
C ASP A 38 -13.43 10.06 5.96
N ASP A 39 -12.75 9.24 6.76
CA ASP A 39 -11.30 9.26 6.86
C ASP A 39 -10.62 8.65 5.64
N LEU A 40 -9.34 8.99 5.48
CA LEU A 40 -8.54 8.60 4.32
C LEU A 40 -7.27 7.89 4.78
N GLU A 41 -6.93 6.79 4.11
CA GLU A 41 -5.64 6.13 4.25
C GLU A 41 -5.07 5.85 2.88
N LEU A 42 -4.16 6.70 2.41
CA LEU A 42 -3.60 6.54 1.07
C LEU A 42 -2.35 5.68 1.11
N TYR A 43 -2.32 4.59 0.36
CA TYR A 43 -1.17 3.74 0.13
C TYR A 43 -0.55 4.03 -1.24
N TYR A 44 0.78 4.08 -1.31
CA TYR A 44 1.54 4.22 -2.55
C TYR A 44 2.85 3.42 -2.51
N PRO A 45 3.08 2.47 -3.43
CA PRO A 45 4.35 1.76 -3.56
C PRO A 45 5.39 2.64 -4.26
N LEU A 46 6.48 3.00 -3.55
CA LEU A 46 7.58 3.79 -4.12
C LEU A 46 8.57 2.89 -4.89
N SER A 47 8.77 1.67 -4.41
CA SER A 47 9.65 0.65 -4.98
C SER A 47 9.26 -0.74 -4.45
N PRO A 48 9.83 -1.84 -4.99
CA PRO A 48 9.60 -3.18 -4.45
C PRO A 48 9.87 -3.35 -2.95
N LYS A 49 10.71 -2.50 -2.36
CA LYS A 49 11.14 -2.56 -0.96
C LYS A 49 10.63 -1.41 -0.08
N LEU A 50 9.91 -0.45 -0.65
CA LEU A 50 9.49 0.74 0.08
C LEU A 50 8.13 1.22 -0.41
N ALA A 51 7.21 1.45 0.51
CA ALA A 51 5.94 2.11 0.25
C ALA A 51 5.66 3.21 1.28
N VAL A 52 4.66 4.03 1.00
CA VAL A 52 4.20 5.09 1.89
C VAL A 52 2.73 4.90 2.19
N VAL A 53 2.36 5.17 3.45
CA VAL A 53 0.98 5.34 3.87
C VAL A 53 0.78 6.75 4.41
N LEU A 54 -0.24 7.44 3.94
CA LEU A 54 -0.71 8.71 4.49
C LEU A 54 -2.00 8.44 5.28
N THR A 55 -1.97 8.64 6.59
CA THR A 55 -3.07 8.22 7.49
C THR A 55 -3.19 9.12 8.71
N LYS A 56 -4.37 9.13 9.35
CA LYS A 56 -4.61 9.72 10.67
C LYS A 56 -4.47 8.70 11.81
N ASP A 57 -4.35 7.40 11.48
CA ASP A 57 -4.37 6.31 12.46
C ASP A 57 -3.01 6.17 13.16
N ALA A 58 -2.76 7.03 14.15
CA ALA A 58 -1.56 7.00 14.98
C ALA A 58 -1.50 5.79 15.92
N ALA A 59 -2.63 5.13 16.19
CA ALA A 59 -2.65 3.94 17.03
C ALA A 59 -2.10 2.73 16.27
N ARG A 60 -2.48 2.58 14.99
CA ARG A 60 -1.95 1.54 14.10
C ARG A 60 -0.54 1.85 13.61
N PHE A 61 -0.19 3.14 13.50
CA PHE A 61 1.12 3.60 13.08
C PHE A 61 1.72 4.58 14.10
N PRO A 62 2.24 4.07 15.22
CA PRO A 62 2.85 4.91 16.25
C PRO A 62 4.16 5.57 15.77
N ASP A 63 4.89 4.90 14.87
CA ASP A 63 6.14 5.36 14.29
C ASP A 63 5.96 5.80 12.83
N ARG A 64 6.80 6.74 12.38
CA ARG A 64 6.82 7.21 10.98
C ARG A 64 7.48 6.24 10.00
N GLU A 65 7.99 5.12 10.50
CA GLU A 65 8.59 4.07 9.70
C GLU A 65 8.39 2.74 10.40
N ARG A 66 8.05 1.69 9.65
CA ARG A 66 8.05 0.33 10.16
C ARG A 66 8.31 -0.71 9.07
N SER A 67 8.81 -1.87 9.48
CA SER A 67 8.90 -3.04 8.61
C SER A 67 7.53 -3.72 8.47
N VAL A 68 7.24 -4.24 7.28
CA VAL A 68 6.03 -5.02 7.01
C VAL A 68 6.30 -6.52 7.03
N THR A 69 5.27 -7.28 7.39
CA THR A 69 5.27 -8.74 7.29
C THR A 69 4.92 -9.21 5.88
N PRO A 70 5.25 -10.46 5.50
CA PRO A 70 4.84 -11.04 4.21
C PRO A 70 3.31 -10.97 3.97
N PHE A 71 2.52 -11.19 5.02
CA PHE A 71 1.05 -11.11 4.94
C PHE A 71 0.56 -9.69 4.61
N GLU A 72 1.20 -8.67 5.20
CA GLU A 72 0.87 -7.28 4.90
C GLU A 72 1.28 -6.91 3.46
N VAL A 73 2.44 -7.39 2.99
CA VAL A 73 2.86 -7.20 1.58
C VAL A 73 1.81 -7.79 0.63
N GLU A 74 1.36 -9.02 0.85
CA GLU A 74 0.33 -9.65 0.03
C GLU A 74 -1.00 -8.87 0.09
N ARG A 75 -1.38 -8.36 1.28
CA ARG A 75 -2.59 -7.52 1.41
C ARG A 75 -2.48 -6.24 0.58
N TYR A 76 -1.35 -5.55 0.62
CA TYR A 76 -1.14 -4.34 -0.19
C TYR A 76 -1.10 -4.65 -1.68
N ASN A 77 -0.43 -5.74 -2.07
CA ASN A 77 -0.36 -6.16 -3.47
C ASN A 77 -1.74 -6.57 -4.00
N TYR A 78 -2.54 -7.27 -3.20
CA TYR A 78 -3.91 -7.60 -3.56
C TYR A 78 -4.77 -6.33 -3.71
N ALA A 79 -4.59 -5.33 -2.87
CA ALA A 79 -5.29 -4.05 -3.01
C ALA A 79 -4.91 -3.36 -4.34
N ILE A 80 -3.63 -3.32 -4.70
CA ILE A 80 -3.17 -2.83 -6.02
C ILE A 80 -3.82 -3.62 -7.15
N TYR A 81 -3.70 -4.95 -7.11
CA TYR A 81 -4.24 -5.83 -8.15
C TYR A 81 -5.74 -5.65 -8.36
N SER A 82 -6.53 -5.64 -7.27
CA SER A 82 -7.99 -5.52 -7.32
C SER A 82 -8.50 -4.13 -7.73
N ASN A 83 -7.64 -3.10 -7.70
CA ASN A 83 -7.96 -1.74 -8.12
C ASN A 83 -7.18 -1.31 -9.38
N SER A 84 -6.42 -2.22 -9.99
CA SER A 84 -5.77 -2.00 -11.28
C SER A 84 -6.68 -2.55 -12.38
N GLU A 85 -6.91 -1.76 -13.42
CA GLU A 85 -7.81 -2.18 -14.51
C GLU A 85 -7.04 -2.99 -15.55
N ASP A 86 -5.90 -2.48 -16.02
CA ASP A 86 -5.20 -3.07 -17.18
C ASP A 86 -3.77 -3.55 -16.85
N GLN A 87 -3.05 -2.86 -15.97
CA GLN A 87 -1.59 -3.06 -15.85
C GLN A 87 -1.10 -3.14 -14.40
N ILE A 88 -0.34 -4.20 -14.12
CA ILE A 88 0.40 -4.40 -12.87
C ILE A 88 1.90 -4.62 -13.15
N TYR A 89 2.73 -4.12 -12.26
CA TYR A 89 4.18 -4.07 -12.41
C TYR A 89 4.89 -4.59 -11.16
N SER A 90 5.95 -5.37 -11.37
CA SER A 90 6.82 -5.90 -10.32
C SER A 90 8.21 -6.13 -10.91
N ASN A 91 9.22 -6.15 -10.04
CA ASN A 91 10.56 -6.63 -10.40
C ASN A 91 10.70 -8.16 -10.33
N ASP A 92 9.62 -8.88 -9.98
CA ASP A 92 9.58 -10.34 -9.95
C ASP A 92 8.48 -10.89 -10.89
N ALA A 93 8.93 -11.40 -12.04
CA ALA A 93 8.04 -11.99 -13.04
C ALA A 93 7.38 -13.31 -12.58
N ALA A 94 8.03 -14.07 -11.69
CA ALA A 94 7.44 -15.31 -11.15
C ALA A 94 6.32 -14.98 -10.16
N TYR A 95 6.51 -13.96 -9.33
CA TYR A 95 5.46 -13.45 -8.45
C TYR A 95 4.25 -12.94 -9.22
N LEU A 96 4.43 -12.09 -10.23
CA LEU A 96 3.32 -11.57 -11.05
C LEU A 96 2.48 -12.68 -11.69
N ARG A 97 3.12 -13.72 -12.24
CA ARG A 97 2.40 -14.85 -12.84
C ARG A 97 1.55 -15.60 -11.83
N ARG A 98 2.01 -15.76 -10.58
CA ARG A 98 1.23 -16.40 -9.53
C ARG A 98 0.04 -15.54 -9.11
N LEU A 99 0.22 -14.23 -9.05
CA LEU A 99 -0.82 -13.29 -8.64
C LEU A 99 -1.99 -13.26 -9.64
N VAL A 100 -1.72 -13.29 -10.95
CA VAL A 100 -2.75 -13.27 -12.01
C VAL A 100 -3.43 -14.64 -12.19
N ALA A 101 -2.78 -15.73 -11.76
CA ALA A 101 -3.33 -17.09 -11.87
C ALA A 101 -4.26 -17.47 -10.71
N ALA A 102 -4.36 -16.64 -9.67
CA ALA A 102 -5.17 -16.84 -8.47
C ALA A 102 -6.56 -16.20 -8.61
#